data_AF-A0A170UND2-F1
#
_entry.id   AF-A0A170UND2-F1
#
_cell.length_a   1.000
_cell.length_b   1.000
_cell.length_c   1.000
_cell.angle_alpha   90.00
_cell.angle_beta   90.00
_cell.angle_gamma   90.00
#
_symmetry.space_group_name_H-M   'P 1'
#
loop_
_entity.id
_entity.type
_entity.pdbx_description
1 polymer ?
#
loop_
_entity_poly.entity_id
_entity_poly.type
_entity_poly.pdbx_seq_one_letter_code
_entity_poly.pdbx_strand_id
1 'polypeptide(L)'
;MNKETKQKMGPHFSNLPLQVCLYFNVIFFPFWLTVNFVMIPLKYSNLEILYQFILALSLLAVTVIEGIRLYVGYLGNLKEKIPETASFWLISVLLQTPFTAVFFYFSQGLNQVFLGANYAKYNV
;
A
#
# COMPACT_ATOMS: atom_id res chain seq x y z
N MET A 1 37.20 13.84 -23.05
CA MET A 1 36.40 13.32 -21.92
C MET A 1 35.13 14.16 -21.82
N ASN A 2 33.97 13.58 -22.14
CA ASN A 2 32.73 14.32 -22.36
C ASN A 2 32.11 14.80 -21.03
N LYS A 3 31.52 16.01 -20.97
CA LYS A 3 30.92 16.57 -19.74
C LYS A 3 29.86 15.65 -19.12
N GLU A 4 29.21 14.82 -19.93
CA GLU A 4 28.26 13.78 -19.51
C GLU A 4 28.86 12.70 -18.59
N THR A 5 30.17 12.42 -18.72
CA THR A 5 30.85 11.46 -17.83
C THR A 5 31.20 12.06 -16.47
N LYS A 6 31.30 13.39 -16.34
CA LYS A 6 31.56 14.05 -15.04
C LYS A 6 30.31 14.14 -14.16
N GLN A 7 29.11 14.16 -14.73
CA GLN A 7 27.87 14.16 -13.95
C GLN A 7 27.56 12.78 -13.35
N LYS A 8 28.17 11.70 -13.85
CA LYS A 8 27.99 10.33 -13.39
C LYS A 8 28.81 9.93 -12.15
N MET A 9 29.60 10.84 -11.57
CA MET A 9 30.54 10.47 -10.51
C MET A 9 30.68 11.55 -9.44
N GLY A 10 29.56 11.96 -8.86
CA GLY A 10 29.53 12.24 -7.42
C GLY A 10 29.37 10.91 -6.69
N PRO A 11 29.90 10.71 -5.47
CA PRO A 11 29.66 9.50 -4.71
C PRO A 11 28.21 9.54 -4.20
N HIS A 12 27.27 9.31 -5.10
CA HIS A 12 25.99 8.79 -4.66
C HIS A 12 26.30 7.42 -4.08
N PHE A 13 25.79 7.20 -2.88
CA PHE A 13 25.87 5.92 -2.22
C PHE A 13 24.44 5.48 -2.01
N SER A 14 24.17 4.21 -2.27
CA SER A 14 22.91 3.58 -1.90
C SER A 14 22.57 3.92 -0.44
N ASN A 15 21.32 4.28 -0.18
CA ASN A 15 20.87 4.65 1.15
C ASN A 15 20.56 3.37 1.95
N LEU A 16 21.44 3.05 2.90
CA LEU A 16 21.32 1.85 3.74
C LEU A 16 20.00 1.83 4.55
N PRO A 17 19.60 2.89 5.26
CA PRO A 17 18.29 2.94 5.92
C PRO A 17 17.12 2.60 4.99
N LEU A 18 17.11 3.17 3.78
CA LEU A 18 16.06 2.90 2.80
C LEU A 18 16.03 1.44 2.36
N GLN A 19 17.19 0.79 2.15
CA GLN A 19 17.21 -0.65 1.85
C GLN A 19 16.65 -1.50 2.98
N VAL A 20 17.00 -1.18 4.23
CA VAL A 20 16.50 -1.91 5.41
C VAL A 20 14.97 -1.77 5.51
N CYS A 21 14.43 -0.57 5.27
CA CYS A 21 12.98 -0.36 5.24
C CYS A 21 12.29 -1.14 4.12
N LEU A 22 12.85 -1.16 2.91
CA LEU A 22 12.30 -1.92 1.78
C LEU A 22 12.31 -3.43 2.06
N TYR A 23 13.41 -3.95 2.61
CA TYR A 23 13.52 -5.35 3.00
C TYR A 23 12.45 -5.74 4.03
N PHE A 24 12.26 -4.90 5.06
CA PHE A 24 11.19 -5.12 6.03
C PHE A 24 9.80 -5.12 5.37
N ASN A 25 9.53 -4.19 4.46
CA ASN A 25 8.23 -4.14 3.75
C ASN A 25 7.99 -5.39 2.90
N VAL A 26 9.01 -5.91 2.22
CA VAL A 26 8.89 -7.16 1.42
C VAL A 26 8.45 -8.34 2.29
N ILE A 27 8.99 -8.46 3.51
CA ILE A 27 8.62 -9.52 4.43
C ILE A 27 7.25 -9.26 5.06
N PHE A 28 6.98 -8.03 5.49
CA PHE A 28 5.76 -7.68 6.21
C PHE A 28 4.51 -7.71 5.31
N PHE A 29 4.66 -7.31 4.04
CA PHE A 29 3.55 -7.21 3.10
C PHE A 29 2.75 -8.52 2.90
N PRO A 30 3.35 -9.69 2.67
CA PRO A 30 2.59 -10.94 2.55
C PRO A 30 1.85 -11.32 3.84
N PHE A 31 2.41 -11.01 5.02
CA PHE A 31 1.69 -11.22 6.29
C PHE A 31 0.49 -10.29 6.39
N TRP A 32 0.68 -8.99 6.12
CA TRP A 32 -0.41 -8.02 6.09
C TRP A 32 -1.51 -8.43 5.11
N LEU A 33 -1.15 -8.86 3.90
CA LEU A 33 -2.09 -9.29 2.88
C LEU A 33 -2.86 -10.55 3.32
N THR A 34 -2.18 -11.52 3.93
CA THR A 34 -2.80 -12.75 4.46
C THR A 34 -3.84 -12.42 5.54
N VAL A 35 -3.52 -11.54 6.48
CA VAL A 35 -4.46 -11.10 7.51
C VAL A 35 -5.71 -10.47 6.89
N ASN A 36 -5.54 -9.64 5.85
CA ASN A 36 -6.69 -9.04 5.16
C ASN A 36 -7.53 -10.10 4.42
N PHE A 37 -6.91 -11.07 3.76
CA PHE A 37 -7.65 -12.17 3.12
C PHE A 37 -8.49 -12.98 4.10
N VAL A 38 -8.02 -13.18 5.33
CA VAL A 38 -8.78 -13.88 6.39
C VAL A 38 -9.90 -12.99 6.95
N MET A 39 -9.65 -11.69 7.10
CA MET A 39 -10.59 -10.77 7.74
C MET A 39 -11.75 -10.31 6.85
N ILE A 40 -11.52 -10.18 5.54
CA ILE A 40 -12.51 -9.65 4.60
C ILE A 40 -13.79 -10.50 4.50
N PRO A 41 -13.71 -11.85 4.39
CA PRO A 41 -14.90 -12.70 4.37
C PRO A 41 -15.81 -12.53 5.59
N LEU A 42 -15.23 -12.27 6.77
CA LEU A 42 -15.98 -12.06 8.02
C LEU A 42 -16.81 -10.77 8.00
N LYS A 43 -16.41 -9.80 7.18
CA LYS A 43 -17.07 -8.50 7.03
C LYS A 43 -18.00 -8.45 5.82
N TYR A 44 -17.75 -9.29 4.81
CA TYR A 44 -18.39 -9.25 3.51
C TYR A 44 -19.92 -9.34 3.58
N SER A 45 -20.47 -10.20 4.45
CA SER A 45 -21.92 -10.38 4.58
C SER A 45 -22.68 -9.14 5.08
N ASN A 46 -21.98 -8.20 5.73
CA ASN A 46 -22.58 -7.03 6.36
C ASN A 46 -22.45 -5.76 5.49
N LEU A 47 -21.84 -5.87 4.31
CA LEU A 47 -21.61 -4.76 3.38
C LEU A 47 -22.54 -4.88 2.18
N GLU A 48 -23.03 -3.75 1.67
CA GLU A 48 -23.73 -3.74 0.37
C GLU A 48 -22.78 -4.09 -0.77
N ILE A 49 -23.34 -4.61 -1.87
CA ILE A 49 -22.58 -5.13 -3.02
C ILE A 49 -21.59 -4.12 -3.62
N LEU A 50 -21.95 -2.83 -3.65
CA LEU A 50 -21.07 -1.77 -4.15
C LEU A 50 -19.84 -1.59 -3.25
N TYR A 51 -20.02 -1.61 -1.93
CA TYR A 51 -18.91 -1.48 -0.97
C TYR A 51 -18.01 -2.72 -0.98
N GLN A 52 -18.58 -3.92 -1.14
CA GLN A 52 -17.82 -5.16 -1.32
C GLN A 52 -16.90 -5.06 -2.54
N PHE A 53 -17.42 -4.55 -3.66
CA PHE A 53 -16.64 -4.36 -4.89
C PHE A 53 -15.52 -3.33 -4.71
N ILE A 54 -15.81 -2.16 -4.12
CA ILE A 54 -14.79 -1.12 -3.85
C ILE A 54 -13.69 -1.67 -2.92
N LEU A 55 -14.05 -2.44 -1.91
CA LEU A 55 -13.10 -3.02 -0.96
C LEU A 55 -12.20 -4.06 -1.63
N ALA A 56 -12.75 -4.94 -2.47
CA ALA A 56 -11.95 -5.90 -3.24
C ALA A 56 -11.03 -5.20 -4.26
N LEU A 57 -11.55 -4.21 -4.98
CA LEU A 57 -10.80 -3.46 -5.97
C LEU A 57 -9.65 -2.66 -5.33
N SER A 58 -9.90 -2.02 -4.18
CA SER A 58 -8.86 -1.28 -3.46
C SER A 58 -7.79 -2.20 -2.90
N LEU A 59 -8.12 -3.38 -2.36
CA LEU A 59 -7.11 -4.36 -1.93
C LEU A 59 -6.24 -4.84 -3.10
N LEU A 60 -6.85 -5.12 -4.25
CA LEU A 60 -6.12 -5.51 -5.46
C LEU A 60 -5.18 -4.39 -5.91
N ALA A 61 -5.67 -3.15 -5.97
CA ALA A 61 -4.88 -1.98 -6.35
C ALA A 61 -3.70 -1.78 -5.39
N VAL A 62 -3.93 -1.80 -4.08
CA VAL A 62 -2.87 -1.71 -3.05
C VAL A 62 -1.81 -2.79 -3.27
N THR A 63 -2.23 -4.02 -3.60
CA THR A 63 -1.31 -5.15 -3.80
C THR A 63 -0.41 -4.97 -5.03
N VAL A 64 -1.00 -4.56 -6.17
CA VAL A 64 -0.25 -4.33 -7.40
C VAL A 64 0.68 -3.13 -7.25
N ILE A 65 0.17 -2.02 -6.69
CA ILE A 65 0.95 -0.79 -6.48
C ILE A 65 2.12 -1.06 -5.53
N GLU A 66 1.90 -1.79 -4.43
CA GLU A 66 2.95 -2.17 -3.49
C GLU A 66 4.07 -2.95 -4.17
N GLY A 67 3.72 -3.95 -4.99
CA GLY A 67 4.71 -4.75 -5.72
C GLY A 67 5.59 -3.91 -6.65
N ILE A 68 4.97 -3.01 -7.43
CA ILE A 68 5.69 -2.08 -8.31
C ILE A 68 6.56 -1.12 -7.48
N ARG A 69 6.00 -0.57 -6.40
CA ARG A 69 6.69 0.36 -5.50
C ARG A 69 7.95 -0.28 -4.90
N LEU A 70 7.85 -1.49 -4.36
CA LEU A 70 8.98 -2.20 -3.76
C LEU A 70 10.05 -2.52 -4.81
N TYR A 71 9.65 -2.94 -6.01
CA TYR A 71 10.60 -3.22 -7.10
C TYR A 71 11.38 -1.98 -7.53
N VAL A 72 10.67 -0.88 -7.80
CA VAL A 72 11.28 0.38 -8.23
C VAL A 72 12.13 0.99 -7.12
N GLY A 73 11.70 0.91 -5.85
CA GLY A 73 12.48 1.37 -4.71
C GLY A 73 13.77 0.59 -4.52
N TYR A 74 13.71 -0.74 -4.62
CA TYR A 74 14.90 -1.60 -4.51
C TYR A 74 15.91 -1.31 -5.62
N LEU A 75 15.44 -1.27 -6.88
CA LEU A 75 16.29 -0.98 -8.02
C LEU A 75 16.86 0.45 -8.00
N GLY A 76 16.01 1.44 -7.70
CA GLY A 76 16.41 2.84 -7.67
C GLY A 76 17.50 3.11 -6.64
N ASN A 77 17.36 2.50 -5.45
CA ASN A 77 18.33 2.68 -4.37
C ASN A 77 19.65 1.91 -4.61
N LEU A 78 19.61 0.68 -5.16
CA LEU A 78 20.84 -0.07 -5.47
C LEU A 78 21.60 0.48 -6.68
N LYS A 79 20.89 0.91 -7.72
CA LYS A 79 21.49 1.47 -8.93
C LYS A 79 21.72 2.98 -8.83
N GLU A 80 21.41 3.55 -7.67
CA GLU A 80 21.51 4.99 -7.37
C GLU A 80 20.87 5.87 -8.44
N LYS A 81 19.78 5.36 -9.01
CA LYS A 81 19.08 6.06 -10.05
C LYS A 81 18.03 6.95 -9.41
N ILE A 82 18.29 8.25 -9.51
CA ILE A 82 17.42 9.32 -9.05
C ILE A 82 16.00 9.20 -9.63
N PRO A 83 15.77 8.97 -10.95
CA PRO A 83 14.42 8.92 -11.49
C PRO A 83 13.60 7.74 -10.93
N GLU A 84 14.20 6.56 -10.78
CA GLU A 84 13.54 5.40 -10.17
C GLU A 84 13.26 5.65 -8.68
N THR A 85 14.19 6.25 -7.95
CA THR A 85 13.97 6.59 -6.52
C THR A 85 12.88 7.65 -6.36
N ALA A 86 12.82 8.65 -7.23
CA ALA A 86 11.73 9.63 -7.26
C ALA A 86 10.38 8.97 -7.61
N SER A 87 10.38 8.01 -8.54
CA SER A 87 9.20 7.22 -8.88
C SER A 87 8.70 6.41 -7.69
N PHE A 88 9.61 5.81 -6.92
CA PHE A 88 9.26 5.15 -5.65
C PHE A 88 8.55 6.09 -4.67
N TRP A 89 9.09 7.30 -4.47
CA TRP A 89 8.47 8.31 -3.59
C TRP A 89 7.11 8.77 -4.11
N LEU A 90 7.00 9.01 -5.41
CA LEU A 90 5.77 9.42 -6.08
C LEU A 90 4.67 8.36 -5.90
N ILE A 91 5.00 7.10 -6.17
CA ILE A 91 4.07 5.98 -5.99
C ILE A 91 3.69 5.85 -4.51
N SER A 92 4.62 6.00 -3.58
CA SER A 92 4.35 5.93 -2.14
C SER A 92 3.35 6.99 -1.66
N VAL A 93 3.56 8.24 -2.04
CA VAL A 93 2.72 9.36 -1.59
C VAL A 93 1.40 9.43 -2.36
N LEU A 94 1.45 9.36 -3.70
CA LEU A 94 0.29 9.63 -4.55
C LEU A 94 -0.58 8.42 -4.83
N LEU A 95 -0.04 7.19 -4.76
CA LEU A 95 -0.80 5.99 -5.09
C LEU A 95 -0.98 5.11 -3.86
N GLN A 96 0.09 4.69 -3.20
CA GLN A 96 -0.01 3.77 -2.08
C GLN A 96 -0.85 4.36 -0.94
N THR A 97 -0.52 5.57 -0.48
CA THR A 97 -1.20 6.21 0.66
C THR A 97 -2.72 6.36 0.43
N PRO A 98 -3.20 6.96 -0.67
CA PRO A 98 -4.65 7.14 -0.85
C PRO A 98 -5.39 5.82 -1.05
N PHE A 99 -4.86 4.87 -1.82
CA PHE A 99 -5.52 3.57 -1.99
C PHE A 99 -5.59 2.78 -0.68
N THR A 100 -4.54 2.84 0.12
CA THR A 100 -4.51 2.22 1.46
C THR A 100 -5.51 2.91 2.40
N ALA A 101 -5.61 4.25 2.36
CA ALA A 101 -6.57 5.00 3.15
C ALA A 101 -8.02 4.66 2.76
N VAL A 102 -8.31 4.55 1.45
CA VAL A 102 -9.61 4.10 0.93
C VAL A 102 -9.92 2.68 1.44
N PHE A 103 -8.99 1.75 1.27
CA PHE A 103 -9.16 0.38 1.77
C PHE A 103 -9.45 0.35 3.28
N PHE A 104 -8.69 1.09 4.09
CA PHE A 104 -8.92 1.16 5.52
C PHE A 104 -10.24 1.82 5.91
N TYR A 105 -10.67 2.86 5.19
CA TYR A 105 -11.95 3.51 5.44
C TYR A 105 -13.13 2.55 5.21
N PHE A 106 -13.14 1.84 4.07
CA PHE A 106 -14.21 0.91 3.74
C PHE A 106 -14.15 -0.39 4.57
N SER A 107 -12.97 -0.88 4.93
CA SER A 107 -12.82 -2.06 5.79
C SER A 107 -13.20 -1.82 7.26
N GLN A 108 -13.18 -0.57 7.72
CA GLN A 108 -13.60 -0.20 9.07
C GLN A 108 -15.12 -0.13 9.27
N GLY A 109 -15.93 -0.01 8.20
CA GLY A 109 -17.41 -0.14 8.28
C GLY A 109 -18.05 0.58 9.48
N LEU A 110 -17.64 1.83 9.73
CA LEU A 110 -17.62 2.50 11.05
C LEU A 110 -18.97 2.72 11.78
N ASN A 111 -20.10 2.16 11.36
CA ASN A 111 -21.39 2.37 12.07
C ASN A 111 -22.39 1.21 12.06
N GLN A 112 -22.27 0.19 11.20
CA GLN A 112 -23.33 -0.83 11.06
C GLN A 112 -23.38 -1.82 12.24
N VAL A 113 -22.26 -2.08 12.93
CA VAL A 113 -22.24 -2.97 14.11
C VAL A 113 -22.79 -2.26 15.36
N PHE A 114 -22.46 -0.98 15.55
CA PHE A 114 -22.93 -0.21 16.72
C PHE A 114 -24.34 0.35 16.56
N LEU A 115 -24.76 0.69 15.33
CA LEU A 115 -26.14 1.11 15.06
C LEU A 115 -27.07 -0.09 14.85
N GLY A 116 -26.62 -1.16 14.18
CA GLY A 116 -27.42 -2.39 13.99
C GLY A 116 -27.78 -3.09 15.31
N ALA A 117 -26.87 -3.07 16.30
CA ALA A 117 -27.16 -3.55 17.65
C ALA A 117 -28.16 -2.65 18.40
N ASN A 118 -28.23 -1.35 18.09
CA ASN A 118 -29.24 -0.46 18.65
C ASN A 118 -30.59 -0.60 17.94
N TYR A 119 -30.64 -0.69 16.60
CA TYR A 119 -31.89 -0.89 15.87
C TYR A 119 -32.60 -2.20 16.21
N ALA A 120 -31.87 -3.28 16.50
CA ALA A 120 -32.44 -4.52 17.01
C ALA A 120 -32.95 -4.42 18.46
N LYS A 121 -32.46 -3.44 19.24
CA LYS A 121 -32.85 -3.22 20.65
C LYS A 121 -34.08 -2.30 20.81
N TYR A 122 -34.39 -1.48 19.81
CA TYR A 122 -35.53 -0.55 19.82
C TYR A 122 -36.76 -1.01 19.02
N ASN A 123 -36.67 -2.15 18.32
CA ASN A 123 -37.77 -2.77 17.56
C ASN A 123 -38.28 -4.08 18.20
N VAL A 124 -38.24 -4.17 19.54
CA VAL A 124 -38.93 -5.21 20.33
C VAL A 124 -40.03 -4.55 21.15
#